data_AF-A0A1S2LPU5-F1
#
_entry.id   AF-A0A1S2LPU5-F1
#
_cell.length_a   1.000
_cell.length_b   1.000
_cell.length_c   1.000
_cell.angle_alpha   90.00
_cell.angle_beta   90.00
_cell.angle_gamma   90.00
#
_symmetry.space_group_name_H-M   'P 1'
#
loop_
_entity.id
_entity.type
_entity.pdbx_description
1 polymer ?
#
loop_
_entity_poly.entity_id
_entity_poly.type
_entity_poly.pdbx_seq_one_letter_code
_entity_poly.pdbx_strand_id
1 'polypeptide(L)' 'MENCECITEIKSKISRLRKHMIYIAQLKGINHSDTIKCSQELDFYLTKYQKIKVAEKQSH' A
#
# COMPACT_ATOMS: atom_id res chain seq x y z
N MET A 1 13.05 2.02 -17.14
CA MET A 1 11.82 2.82 -17.00
C MET A 1 11.67 3.18 -15.54
N GLU A 2 12.06 4.40 -15.16
CA GLU A 2 11.77 4.93 -13.84
C GLU A 2 10.27 5.23 -13.76
N ASN A 3 9.56 4.41 -12.99
CA ASN A 3 8.13 4.58 -12.76
C ASN A 3 7.95 5.73 -11.75
N CYS A 4 7.85 6.96 -12.25
CA CYS A 4 7.51 8.13 -11.47
C CYS A 4 6.04 8.03 -11.03
N GLU A 5 5.77 7.18 -10.05
CA GLU A 5 4.45 7.11 -9.42
C GLU A 5 4.30 8.31 -8.49
N CYS A 6 3.39 9.21 -8.85
CA CYS A 6 3.09 10.35 -8.01
C CYS A 6 2.47 9.89 -6.68
N ILE A 7 2.66 10.69 -5.62
CA ILE A 7 2.11 10.43 -4.28
C ILE A 7 0.61 10.09 -4.33
N THR A 8 -0.14 10.75 -5.20
CA THR A 8 -1.58 10.53 -5.40
C THR A 8 -1.89 9.12 -5.87
N GLU A 9 -1.09 8.55 -6.79
CA GLU A 9 -1.28 7.19 -7.28
C GLU A 9 -1.01 6.16 -6.18
N ILE A 10 0.05 6.38 -5.41
CA ILE A 10 0.41 5.51 -4.28
C ILE A 10 -0.70 5.54 -3.22
N LYS A 11 -1.24 6.72 -2.90
CA LYS A 11 -2.40 6.85 -1.99
C LYS A 11 -3.63 6.12 -2.53
N SER A 12 -3.89 6.22 -3.83
CA SER A 12 -5.01 5.51 -4.48
C SER A 12 -4.85 4.00 -4.37
N LYS A 13 -3.65 3.47 -4.64
CA LYS A 13 -3.32 2.05 -4.49
C LYS A 13 -3.47 1.57 -3.05
N ILE A 14 -2.94 2.33 -2.07
CA ILE A 14 -3.12 2.04 -0.63
C ILE A 14 -4.60 1.96 -0.27
N SER A 15 -5.42 2.92 -0.72
CA SER A 15 -6.86 2.95 -0.43
C SER A 15 -7.58 1.74 -1.02
N ARG A 16 -7.28 1.39 -2.29
CA ARG A 16 -7.85 0.22 -2.97
C ARG A 16 -7.45 -1.08 -2.26
N LEU A 17 -6.17 -1.22 -1.91
CA LEU A 17 -5.65 -2.42 -1.24
C LEU A 17 -6.22 -2.59 0.17
N ARG A 18 -6.43 -1.50 0.93
CA ARG A 18 -7.11 -1.57 2.22
C ARG A 18 -8.53 -2.12 2.09
N LYS A 19 -9.31 -1.62 1.13
CA LYS A 19 -10.68 -2.12 0.88
C LYS A 19 -10.66 -3.59 0.47
N HIS A 20 -9.72 -3.96 -0.40
CA HIS A 20 -9.59 -5.34 -0.86
C HIS A 20 -9.19 -6.29 0.27
N MET A 21 -8.24 -5.90 1.11
CA MET A 21 -7.80 -6.67 2.27
C MET A 21 -8.95 -6.90 3.26
N ILE A 22 -9.75 -5.86 3.54
CA ILE A 22 -10.94 -5.99 4.41
C ILE A 22 -11.93 -6.98 3.81
N TYR A 23 -12.21 -6.86 2.50
CA TYR A 23 -13.12 -7.76 1.80
C TYR A 23 -12.65 -9.21 1.85
N ILE A 24 -11.36 -9.48 1.55
CA ILE A 24 -10.82 -10.85 1.62
C ILE A 24 -10.78 -11.35 3.07
N ALA A 25 -10.42 -10.50 4.03
CA ALA A 25 -10.42 -10.87 5.45
C ALA A 25 -11.82 -11.26 5.94
N GLN A 26 -12.86 -10.55 5.50
CA GLN A 26 -14.26 -10.88 5.80
C GLN A 26 -14.71 -12.18 5.13
N LEU A 27 -14.26 -12.45 3.91
CA LEU A 27 -14.66 -13.63 3.16
C LEU A 27 -13.90 -14.91 3.54
N LYS A 28 -12.59 -14.80 3.75
CA LYS A 28 -11.67 -15.94 3.87
C LYS A 28 -10.96 -16.00 5.22
N GLY A 29 -11.05 -14.95 6.03
CA GLY A 29 -10.35 -14.80 7.30
C GLY A 29 -9.03 -14.04 7.17
N ILE A 30 -8.57 -13.48 8.30
CA ILE A 30 -7.33 -12.68 8.37
C ILE A 30 -6.06 -13.52 8.16
N ASN A 31 -6.11 -14.82 8.49
CA ASN A 31 -4.99 -15.75 8.32
C ASN A 31 -4.96 -16.42 6.94
N HIS A 32 -5.91 -16.12 6.05
CA HIS A 32 -5.90 -16.69 4.71
C HIS A 32 -4.71 -16.17 3.91
N SER A 33 -4.09 -17.04 3.11
CA SER A 33 -2.91 -16.70 2.30
C SER A 33 -3.13 -15.47 1.42
N ASP A 34 -4.33 -15.33 0.83
CA ASP A 34 -4.70 -14.14 0.05
C ASP A 34 -4.76 -12.85 0.89
N THR A 35 -5.27 -12.91 2.13
CA THR A 35 -5.28 -11.75 3.03
C THR A 35 -3.86 -11.35 3.41
N ILE A 36 -2.99 -12.35 3.66
CA ILE A 36 -1.58 -12.14 3.97
C ILE A 36 -0.85 -11.53 2.77
N LYS A 37 -1.06 -12.04 1.55
CA LYS A 37 -0.50 -11.46 0.32
C LYS A 37 -0.96 -10.03 0.10
N CYS A 38 -2.26 -9.76 0.31
CA CYS A 38 -2.80 -8.41 0.20
C CYS A 38 -2.18 -7.46 1.24
N SER A 39 -1.90 -7.95 2.45
CA SER A 39 -1.21 -7.19 3.51
C SER A 39 0.24 -6.87 3.12
N GLN A 40 0.97 -7.84 2.56
CA GLN A 40 2.35 -7.64 2.08
C GLN A 40 2.40 -6.60 0.93
N GLU A 41 1.46 -6.66 0.00
CA GLU A 41 1.38 -5.67 -1.09
C GLU A 41 1.03 -4.28 -0.56
N LEU A 42 0.12 -4.19 0.42
CA LEU A 42 -0.21 -2.94 1.09
C LEU A 42 1.00 -2.32 1.81
N ASP A 43 1.80 -3.15 2.50
CA ASP A 43 3.01 -2.72 3.19
C ASP A 43 4.07 -2.16 2.22
N PHE A 44 4.24 -2.78 1.05
CA PHE A 44 5.12 -2.26 0.01
C PHE A 44 4.75 -0.82 -0.40
N TYR A 45 3.46 -0.55 -0.66
CA TYR A 45 3.02 0.79 -1.04
C TYR A 45 3.08 1.78 0.12
N LEU A 46 2.82 1.35 1.36
CA LEU A 46 3.00 2.18 2.56
C LEU A 46 4.47 2.59 2.74
N THR A 47 5.38 1.64 2.59
CA THR A 47 6.83 1.88 2.64
C THR A 47 7.26 2.84 1.53
N LYS A 48 6.74 2.67 0.30
CA LYS A 48 7.02 3.60 -0.81
C LYS A 48 6.51 5.00 -0.52
N TYR A 49 5.27 5.12 0.00
CA TYR A 49 4.70 6.41 0.40
C TYR A 49 5.53 7.08 1.50
N GLN A 50 5.96 6.32 2.50
CA GLN A 50 6.77 6.84 3.61
C GLN A 50 8.14 7.34 3.11
N LYS A 51 8.80 6.60 2.22
CA LYS A 51 10.08 7.03 1.62
C LYS A 51 9.94 8.36 0.88
N ILE A 52 8.89 8.51 0.07
CA ILE A 52 8.63 9.77 -0.64
C ILE A 52 8.36 10.89 0.37
N LYS A 53 7.54 10.64 1.39
CA LYS A 53 7.24 11.64 2.42
C LYS A 53 8.48 12.07 3.24
N VAL A 54 9.43 11.17 3.45
CA VAL A 54 10.69 11.47 4.14
C VAL A 54 11.62 12.28 3.24
N ALA A 55 11.70 11.95 1.94
CA ALA A 55 12.47 12.71 0.96
C ALA A 55 11.99 14.18 0.86
N GLU A 56 10.67 14.41 0.87
CA GLU A 56 10.07 15.75 0.88
C GLU A 56 10.39 16.54 2.17
N LYS A 57 10.69 15.86 3.28
CA LYS A 57 10.98 16.49 4.58
C LYS A 57 12.45 16.89 4.78
N GLN A 58 13.36 16.48 3.89
CA GLN A 58 14.79 16.78 4.01
C GLN A 58 15.24 18.01 3.21
N SER A 59 14.31 18.74 2.59
CA SER A 59 14.59 20.00 1.86
C SER A 59 14.15 21.27 2.62
N HIS A 60 14.07 21.24 3.96
CA HIS A 60 13.83 22.43 4.78
C HIS A 60 14.84 22.53 5.91
#